data_AF-R5DMT2-F1
#
_entry.id   AF-R5DMT2-F1
#
_cell.length_a   1.000
_cell.length_b   1.000
_cell.length_c   1.000
_cell.angle_alpha   90.00
_cell.angle_beta   90.00
_cell.angle_gamma   90.00
#
_symmetry.space_group_name_H-M   'P 1'
#
loop_
_entity.id
_entity.type
_entity.pdbx_description
1 polymer ?
#
loop_
_entity_poly.entity_id
_entity_poly.type
_entity_poly.pdbx_seq_one_letter_code
_entity_poly.pdbx_strand_id
1 'polypeptide(L)'
;MKITTICKYVDQPMILNKLDKKMPALLIGTGGAFGVVNSVKSAQKDKKTAKQKFAQNVIIISSTIGASLLGTRGLKINGKKIFKGLMERVPLSELQKVQTSAVNKFLKTEKTTDKQVLEALERVKVRELSPKQIDTLTNKLPTSPAKKELFEVILPEKKNLNSKEIFSEIKRLSLLGLIPVTGGVAGGIVADRVVNRGESADLRKKRTANKVKEGLYQYLANIFLCNVGAGSALFISERLEKAKKIKPLTPMKKLVVILSGITATGIVGGSYIANYVSKKCINPLFGEKNQKKLYGERKPEALDIALHADDIATAGILSGFKWIEPALPFMYFISGYRAGIGYRNGNNLNSTNK
;
A
#
# COMPACT_ATOMS: atom_id res chain seq x y z
N MET A 1 27.90 -4.25 6.72
CA MET A 1 26.67 -4.89 7.24
C MET A 1 26.00 -5.63 6.09
N LYS A 2 25.62 -6.90 6.23
CA LYS A 2 25.08 -7.67 5.11
C LYS A 2 23.66 -7.19 4.77
N ILE A 3 23.31 -7.13 3.47
CA ILE A 3 21.97 -6.72 3.01
C ILE A 3 20.88 -7.62 3.64
N THR A 4 21.17 -8.91 3.78
CA THR A 4 20.28 -9.89 4.41
C THR A 4 19.95 -9.54 5.87
N THR A 5 20.90 -9.00 6.62
CA THR A 5 20.72 -8.55 8.02
C THR A 5 19.81 -7.33 8.10
N ILE A 6 19.93 -6.40 7.13
CA ILE A 6 19.03 -5.24 7.03
C ILE A 6 17.61 -5.71 6.73
N CYS A 7 17.43 -6.61 5.77
CA CYS A 7 16.09 -7.15 5.45
C CYS A 7 15.46 -7.82 6.68
N LYS A 8 16.22 -8.68 7.37
CA LYS A 8 15.76 -9.33 8.61
C LYS A 8 15.43 -8.32 9.70
N TYR A 9 16.20 -7.23 9.81
CA TYR A 9 15.94 -6.18 10.79
C TYR A 9 14.59 -5.50 10.57
N VAL A 10 14.30 -5.09 9.32
CA VAL A 10 13.07 -4.37 8.97
C VAL A 10 11.84 -5.30 9.05
N ASP A 11 12.00 -6.60 8.78
CA ASP A 11 10.93 -7.61 8.85
C ASP A 11 10.69 -8.17 10.26
N GLN A 12 11.39 -7.69 11.29
CA GLN A 12 11.15 -8.11 12.67
C GLN A 12 9.71 -7.80 13.10
N PRO A 13 8.97 -8.76 13.70
CA PRO A 13 7.59 -8.52 14.15
C PRO A 13 7.42 -7.28 15.05
N MET A 14 8.44 -6.98 15.87
CA MET A 14 8.45 -5.80 16.74
C MET A 14 8.53 -4.48 15.94
N ILE A 15 9.34 -4.45 14.88
CA ILE A 15 9.44 -3.31 13.96
C ILE A 15 8.12 -3.15 13.19
N LEU A 16 7.57 -4.24 12.68
CA LEU A 16 6.27 -4.26 11.99
C LEU A 16 5.15 -3.72 12.88
N ASN A 17 5.10 -4.15 14.15
CA ASN A 17 4.13 -3.66 15.13
C ASN A 17 4.28 -2.15 15.39
N LYS A 18 5.53 -1.67 15.54
CA LYS A 18 5.80 -0.24 15.72
C LYS A 18 5.39 0.57 14.49
N LEU A 19 5.67 0.07 13.28
CA LEU A 19 5.26 0.72 12.04
C LEU A 19 3.74 0.80 11.94
N ASP A 20 3.03 -0.29 12.19
CA ASP A 20 1.56 -0.32 12.20
C ASP A 20 0.95 0.66 13.23
N LYS A 21 1.53 0.74 14.43
CA LYS A 21 1.11 1.68 15.47
C LYS A 21 1.34 3.14 15.06
N LYS A 22 2.48 3.43 14.41
CA LYS A 22 2.84 4.78 13.94
C LYS A 22 2.14 5.17 12.64
N MET A 23 1.52 4.23 11.92
CA MET A 23 0.91 4.48 10.63
C MET A 23 -0.09 5.65 10.60
N PRO A 24 -0.99 5.85 11.59
CA PRO A 24 -1.85 7.02 11.62
C PRO A 24 -1.06 8.33 11.68
N ALA A 25 -0.03 8.39 12.52
CA ALA A 25 0.81 9.58 12.65
C ALA A 25 1.61 9.84 11.36
N LEU A 26 2.10 8.78 10.72
CA LEU A 26 2.77 8.87 9.42
C LEU A 26 1.83 9.45 8.37
N LEU A 27 0.63 8.89 8.22
CA LEU A 27 -0.41 9.34 7.30
C LEU A 27 -0.81 10.80 7.54
N ILE A 28 -1.00 11.20 8.80
CA ILE A 28 -1.34 12.58 9.15
C ILE A 28 -0.19 13.52 8.83
N GLY A 29 1.04 13.16 9.19
CA GLY A 29 2.23 13.98 8.95
C GLY A 29 2.50 14.18 7.46
N THR A 30 2.45 13.09 6.68
CA THR A 30 2.69 13.15 5.23
C THR A 30 1.54 13.81 4.50
N GLY A 31 0.29 13.48 4.87
CA GLY A 31 -0.91 14.14 4.33
C GLY A 31 -0.89 15.64 4.61
N GLY A 32 -0.60 16.03 5.85
CA GLY A 32 -0.46 17.43 6.25
C GLY A 32 0.62 18.17 5.45
N ALA A 33 1.81 17.59 5.32
CA ALA A 33 2.89 18.16 4.51
C ALA A 33 2.47 18.31 3.04
N PHE A 34 1.84 17.30 2.45
CA PHE A 34 1.38 17.34 1.06
C PHE A 34 0.29 18.41 0.85
N GLY A 35 -0.66 18.50 1.78
CA GLY A 35 -1.70 19.52 1.79
C GLY A 35 -1.15 20.94 1.89
N VAL A 36 -0.15 21.15 2.76
CA VAL A 36 0.53 22.45 2.92
C VAL A 36 1.31 22.80 1.64
N VAL A 37 2.15 21.92 1.12
CA VAL A 37 2.95 22.17 -0.10
C VAL A 37 2.05 22.51 -1.28
N ASN A 38 0.97 21.76 -1.48
CA ASN A 38 0.04 22.01 -2.59
C ASN A 38 -0.73 23.35 -2.42
N SER A 39 -1.03 23.72 -1.17
CA SER A 39 -1.70 24.99 -0.85
C SER A 39 -0.75 26.18 -1.04
N VAL A 40 0.52 26.06 -0.64
CA VAL A 40 1.56 27.10 -0.83
C VAL A 40 1.86 27.32 -2.31
N LYS A 41 2.03 26.26 -3.10
CA LYS A 41 2.17 26.35 -4.57
C LYS A 41 0.98 27.03 -5.24
N SER A 42 -0.22 26.88 -4.67
CA SER A 42 -1.41 27.55 -5.16
C SER A 42 -1.52 29.01 -4.71
N ALA A 43 -1.02 29.34 -3.52
CA ALA A 43 -0.98 30.70 -2.99
C ALA A 43 -0.07 31.63 -3.78
N GLN A 44 0.97 31.09 -4.43
CA GLN A 44 1.82 31.82 -5.37
C GLN A 44 1.05 32.34 -6.61
N LYS A 45 -0.15 31.80 -6.89
CA LYS A 45 -1.00 32.21 -8.01
C LYS A 45 -2.18 33.09 -7.58
N ASP A 46 -2.80 32.83 -6.43
CA ASP A 46 -3.83 33.68 -5.80
C ASP A 46 -4.05 33.32 -4.31
N LYS A 47 -4.01 34.31 -3.41
CA LYS A 47 -4.19 34.16 -1.95
C LYS A 47 -5.62 33.75 -1.55
N LYS A 48 -6.66 34.20 -2.28
CA LYS A 48 -8.07 33.84 -1.97
C LYS A 48 -8.34 32.37 -2.32
N THR A 49 -7.80 31.93 -3.44
CA THR A 49 -7.80 30.52 -3.89
C THR A 49 -7.00 29.60 -2.94
N ALA A 50 -5.99 30.12 -2.23
CA ALA A 50 -5.17 29.33 -1.30
C ALA A 50 -5.96 28.79 -0.09
N LYS A 51 -6.76 29.64 0.57
CA LYS A 51 -7.56 29.22 1.75
C LYS A 51 -8.61 28.17 1.37
N GLN A 52 -9.26 28.36 0.24
CA GLN A 52 -10.23 27.41 -0.31
C GLN A 52 -9.58 26.07 -0.66
N LYS A 53 -8.43 26.09 -1.33
CA LYS A 53 -7.68 24.87 -1.65
C LYS A 53 -7.16 24.16 -0.41
N PHE A 54 -6.72 24.91 0.60
CA PHE A 54 -6.32 24.32 1.88
C PHE A 54 -7.50 23.57 2.52
N ALA A 55 -8.67 24.20 2.63
CA ALA A 55 -9.87 23.56 3.15
C ALA A 55 -10.27 22.31 2.34
N GLN A 56 -10.20 22.37 1.00
CA GLN A 56 -10.46 21.21 0.14
C GLN A 56 -9.47 20.07 0.41
N ASN A 57 -8.17 20.37 0.45
CA ASN A 57 -7.14 19.38 0.70
C ASN A 57 -7.29 18.75 2.08
N VAL A 58 -7.59 19.53 3.12
CA VAL A 58 -7.83 19.00 4.47
C VAL A 58 -8.96 17.98 4.48
N ILE A 59 -10.09 18.27 3.81
CA ILE A 59 -11.23 17.34 3.73
C ILE A 59 -10.82 16.05 2.99
N ILE A 60 -10.17 16.18 1.83
CA ILE A 60 -9.74 15.03 1.01
C ILE A 60 -8.72 14.16 1.74
N ILE A 61 -7.72 14.78 2.36
CA ILE A 61 -6.67 14.08 3.10
C ILE A 61 -7.32 13.34 4.28
N SER A 62 -8.16 14.03 5.06
CA SER A 62 -8.81 13.45 6.23
C SER A 62 -9.72 12.28 5.85
N SER A 63 -10.50 12.40 4.76
CA SER A 63 -11.36 11.32 4.29
C SER A 63 -10.56 10.12 3.79
N THR A 64 -9.45 10.37 3.08
CA THR A 64 -8.57 9.31 2.57
C THR A 64 -7.90 8.58 3.73
N ILE A 65 -7.34 9.31 4.71
CA ILE A 65 -6.74 8.72 5.92
C ILE A 65 -7.78 7.92 6.71
N GLY A 66 -8.96 8.50 6.94
CA GLY A 66 -10.06 7.84 7.63
C GLY A 66 -10.44 6.52 6.95
N ALA A 67 -10.59 6.54 5.61
CA ALA A 67 -10.86 5.34 4.84
C ALA A 67 -9.72 4.31 4.92
N SER A 68 -8.46 4.71 4.74
CA SER A 68 -7.29 3.82 4.89
C SER A 68 -7.27 3.14 6.25
N LEU A 69 -7.48 3.91 7.33
CA LEU A 69 -7.46 3.38 8.69
C LEU A 69 -8.64 2.47 8.97
N LEU A 70 -9.85 2.82 8.51
CA LEU A 70 -11.03 1.97 8.64
C LEU A 70 -10.87 0.65 7.87
N GLY A 71 -10.39 0.70 6.62
CA GLY A 71 -10.17 -0.49 5.81
C GLY A 71 -9.14 -1.44 6.44
N THR A 72 -8.12 -0.90 7.10
CA THR A 72 -7.03 -1.70 7.68
C THR A 72 -7.32 -2.17 9.10
N ARG A 73 -8.03 -1.37 9.91
CA ARG A 73 -8.31 -1.64 11.34
C ARG A 73 -9.69 -2.24 11.58
N GLY A 74 -10.63 -2.05 10.65
CA GLY A 74 -12.03 -2.32 10.88
C GLY A 74 -12.68 -1.24 11.73
N LEU A 75 -13.95 -1.46 12.08
CA LEU A 75 -14.72 -0.57 12.94
C LEU A 75 -15.30 -1.37 14.11
N LYS A 76 -15.15 -0.81 15.31
CA LYS A 76 -15.72 -1.33 16.55
C LYS A 76 -16.48 -0.20 17.24
N ILE A 77 -17.77 -0.39 17.51
CA ILE A 77 -18.64 0.57 18.18
C ILE A 77 -19.21 -0.12 19.43
N ASN A 78 -19.10 0.50 20.60
CA ASN A 78 -19.63 -0.02 21.86
C ASN A 78 -19.26 -1.49 22.15
N GLY A 79 -17.99 -1.85 21.95
CA GLY A 79 -17.56 -3.23 22.16
C GLY A 79 -17.89 -4.19 21.00
N LYS A 80 -18.85 -3.86 20.13
CA LYS A 80 -19.29 -4.70 19.00
C LYS A 80 -18.49 -4.41 17.74
N LYS A 81 -17.96 -5.47 17.13
CA LYS A 81 -17.21 -5.40 15.88
C LYS A 81 -18.18 -5.28 14.71
N ILE A 82 -18.19 -4.14 14.03
CA ILE A 82 -19.08 -3.88 12.89
C ILE A 82 -18.52 -4.56 11.63
N PHE A 83 -17.22 -4.41 11.39
CA PHE A 83 -16.52 -5.19 10.37
C PHE A 83 -15.05 -5.40 10.78
N LYS A 84 -14.45 -6.49 10.28
CA LYS A 84 -13.03 -6.80 10.48
C LYS A 84 -12.18 -5.98 9.50
N GLY A 85 -11.09 -5.40 9.99
CA GLY A 85 -10.08 -4.80 9.13
C GLY A 85 -9.43 -5.85 8.22
N LEU A 86 -8.96 -5.41 7.07
CA LEU A 86 -8.36 -6.27 6.06
C LEU A 86 -6.91 -6.65 6.40
N MET A 87 -6.31 -6.04 7.41
CA MET A 87 -4.98 -6.37 7.88
C MET A 87 -5.01 -7.15 9.19
N GLU A 88 -4.14 -8.14 9.30
CA GLU A 88 -3.93 -8.84 10.56
C GLU A 88 -3.09 -7.98 11.51
N ARG A 89 -3.51 -7.91 12.77
CA ARG A 89 -2.85 -7.11 13.80
C ARG A 89 -2.68 -7.95 15.03
N VAL A 90 -1.43 -8.12 15.44
CA VAL A 90 -1.08 -8.75 16.71
C VAL A 90 -0.80 -7.65 17.73
N PRO A 91 -1.54 -7.56 18.85
CA PRO A 91 -1.21 -6.65 19.94
C PRO A 91 0.22 -6.86 20.44
N LEU A 92 0.89 -5.78 20.85
CA LEU A 92 2.28 -5.86 21.32
C LEU A 92 2.44 -6.83 22.51
N SER A 93 1.49 -6.83 23.44
CA SER A 93 1.50 -7.75 24.59
C SER A 93 1.40 -9.21 24.18
N GLU A 94 0.62 -9.52 23.15
CA GLU A 94 0.49 -10.88 22.62
C GLU A 94 1.77 -11.27 21.86
N LEU A 95 2.32 -10.36 21.06
CA LEU A 95 3.59 -10.57 20.38
C LEU A 95 4.72 -10.86 21.38
N GLN A 96 4.83 -10.06 22.45
CA GLN A 96 5.82 -10.26 23.51
C GLN A 96 5.62 -11.59 24.24
N LYS A 97 4.39 -12.02 24.49
CA LYS A 97 4.08 -13.34 25.09
C LYS A 97 4.54 -14.49 24.20
N VAL A 98 4.26 -14.42 22.90
CA VAL A 98 4.65 -15.46 21.92
C VAL A 98 6.17 -15.51 21.79
N GLN A 99 6.83 -14.34 21.68
CA GLN A 99 8.29 -14.24 21.61
C GLN A 99 8.98 -14.73 22.89
N THR A 100 8.45 -14.36 24.05
CA THR A 100 8.95 -14.83 25.36
C THR A 100 8.84 -16.34 25.49
N SER A 101 7.70 -16.90 25.08
CA SER A 101 7.48 -18.35 25.10
C SER A 101 8.45 -19.08 24.17
N ALA A 102 8.69 -18.56 22.97
CA ALA A 102 9.64 -19.13 22.01
C ALA A 102 11.08 -19.10 22.53
N VAL A 103 11.52 -17.98 23.13
CA VAL A 103 12.86 -17.86 23.73
C VAL A 103 13.00 -18.82 24.91
N ASN A 104 12.01 -18.87 25.81
CA ASN A 104 12.06 -19.77 26.97
C ASN A 104 12.06 -21.24 26.56
N LYS A 105 11.30 -21.60 25.51
CA LYS A 105 11.33 -22.96 24.93
C LYS A 105 12.71 -23.28 24.37
N PHE A 106 13.29 -22.37 23.60
CA PHE A 106 14.64 -22.53 23.04
C PHE A 106 15.68 -22.77 24.13
N LEU A 107 15.72 -21.93 25.17
CA LEU A 107 16.69 -22.03 26.26
C LEU A 107 16.53 -23.28 27.14
N LYS A 108 15.33 -23.88 27.17
CA LYS A 108 15.10 -25.17 27.84
C LYS A 108 15.67 -26.34 27.05
N THR A 109 15.58 -26.28 25.73
CA THR A 109 16.02 -27.37 24.83
C THR A 109 17.52 -27.27 24.50
N GLU A 110 18.01 -26.05 24.27
CA GLU A 110 19.37 -25.76 23.82
C GLU A 110 20.10 -24.96 24.91
N LYS A 111 21.16 -25.55 25.47
CA LYS A 111 22.01 -24.84 26.43
C LYS A 111 22.96 -23.92 25.68
N THR A 112 22.96 -22.63 26.00
CA THR A 112 23.95 -21.67 25.50
C THR A 112 24.54 -20.87 26.65
N THR A 113 25.85 -20.68 26.65
CA THR A 113 26.58 -19.92 27.67
C THR A 113 27.15 -18.60 27.13
N ASP A 114 26.98 -18.33 25.83
CA ASP A 114 27.45 -17.10 25.21
C ASP A 114 26.61 -15.91 25.69
N LYS A 115 27.25 -15.00 26.43
CA LYS A 115 26.60 -13.80 26.99
C LYS A 115 25.94 -12.93 25.93
N GLN A 116 26.56 -12.77 24.76
CA GLN A 116 25.99 -11.94 23.68
C GLN A 116 24.74 -12.59 23.07
N VAL A 117 24.71 -13.92 22.99
CA VAL A 117 23.54 -14.67 22.56
C VAL A 117 22.41 -14.53 23.59
N LEU A 118 22.70 -14.73 24.88
CA LEU A 118 21.72 -14.59 25.95
C LEU A 118 21.13 -13.17 26.02
N GLU A 119 21.97 -12.14 25.94
CA GLU A 119 21.52 -10.75 25.89
C GLU A 119 20.62 -10.46 24.68
N ALA A 120 20.94 -11.02 23.52
CA ALA A 120 20.10 -10.89 22.34
C ALA A 120 18.75 -11.61 22.51
N LEU A 121 18.74 -12.81 23.09
CA LEU A 121 17.51 -13.58 23.35
C LEU A 121 16.60 -12.91 24.39
N GLU A 122 17.16 -12.40 25.49
CA GLU A 122 16.39 -11.64 26.49
C GLU A 122 15.84 -10.34 25.89
N ARG A 123 16.63 -9.68 25.04
CA ARG A 123 16.17 -8.46 24.36
C ARG A 123 14.92 -8.70 23.53
N VAL A 124 14.84 -9.82 22.79
CA VAL A 124 13.69 -10.15 21.94
C VAL A 124 12.37 -10.17 22.70
N LYS A 125 12.39 -10.56 23.99
CA LYS A 125 11.19 -10.59 24.84
C LYS A 125 10.57 -9.20 25.04
N VAL A 126 11.40 -8.15 24.96
CA VAL A 126 11.02 -6.79 25.32
C VAL A 126 11.01 -5.86 24.10
N ARG A 127 12.00 -5.95 23.21
CA ARG A 127 12.24 -5.02 22.10
C ARG A 127 12.92 -5.68 20.89
N GLU A 128 13.02 -4.92 19.80
CA GLU A 128 13.69 -5.33 18.57
C GLU A 128 15.19 -5.60 18.78
N LEU A 129 15.70 -6.55 18.00
CA LEU A 129 17.12 -6.83 17.83
C LEU A 129 17.77 -5.75 16.98
N SER A 130 18.99 -5.35 17.35
CA SER A 130 19.85 -4.58 16.46
C SER A 130 20.43 -5.47 15.34
N PRO A 131 20.85 -4.90 14.20
CA PRO A 131 21.50 -5.67 13.13
C PRO A 131 22.67 -6.52 13.61
N LYS A 132 23.50 -5.99 14.53
CA LYS A 132 24.61 -6.74 15.14
C LYS A 132 24.12 -7.99 15.89
N GLN A 133 23.04 -7.87 16.65
CA GLN A 133 22.47 -9.00 17.40
C GLN A 133 21.80 -10.03 16.48
N ILE A 134 21.20 -9.60 15.37
CA ILE A 134 20.69 -10.51 14.34
C ILE A 134 21.84 -11.34 13.75
N ASP A 135 22.97 -10.70 13.45
CA ASP A 135 24.18 -11.39 12.97
C ASP A 135 24.71 -12.36 14.03
N THR A 136 24.78 -11.94 15.30
CA THR A 136 25.18 -12.80 16.42
C THR A 136 24.29 -14.03 16.52
N LEU A 137 22.97 -13.89 16.56
CA LEU A 137 22.04 -15.02 16.65
C LEU A 137 22.11 -15.92 15.41
N THR A 138 22.21 -15.32 14.22
CA THR A 138 22.26 -16.08 12.96
C THR A 138 23.51 -16.95 12.89
N ASN A 139 24.67 -16.42 13.28
CA ASN A 139 25.97 -17.07 13.12
C ASN A 139 26.35 -17.97 14.30
N LYS A 140 25.98 -17.61 15.55
CA LYS A 140 26.42 -18.34 16.76
C LYS A 140 25.46 -19.42 17.24
N LEU A 141 24.16 -19.35 16.91
CA LEU A 141 23.23 -20.41 17.30
C LEU A 141 23.44 -21.66 16.44
N PRO A 142 23.47 -22.87 17.04
CA PRO A 142 23.62 -24.12 16.30
C PRO A 142 22.42 -24.34 15.36
N THR A 143 22.67 -24.94 14.20
CA THR A 143 21.58 -25.31 13.28
C THR A 143 20.79 -26.47 13.87
N SER A 144 19.65 -26.19 14.49
CA SER A 144 18.77 -27.19 15.09
C SER A 144 17.28 -26.91 14.79
N PRO A 145 16.39 -27.90 14.95
CA PRO A 145 14.95 -27.68 14.88
C PRO A 145 14.48 -26.58 15.84
N ALA A 146 15.06 -26.52 17.04
CA ALA A 146 14.75 -25.47 18.03
C ALA A 146 15.14 -24.07 17.54
N LYS A 147 16.28 -23.92 16.85
CA LYS A 147 16.66 -22.64 16.21
C LYS A 147 15.65 -22.23 15.15
N LYS A 148 15.16 -23.17 14.33
CA LYS A 148 14.16 -22.89 13.29
C LYS A 148 12.85 -22.41 13.90
N GLU A 149 12.31 -23.13 14.88
CA GLU A 149 11.09 -22.74 15.60
C GLU A 149 11.22 -21.36 16.26
N LEU A 150 12.36 -21.08 16.88
CA LEU A 150 12.64 -19.75 17.44
C LEU A 150 12.59 -18.69 16.35
N PHE A 151 13.30 -18.91 15.25
CA PHE A 151 13.43 -17.92 14.17
C PHE A 151 12.12 -17.70 13.42
N GLU A 152 11.26 -18.71 13.28
CA GLU A 152 9.89 -18.54 12.76
C GLU A 152 9.08 -17.49 13.54
N VAL A 153 9.38 -17.32 14.82
CA VAL A 153 8.71 -16.34 15.69
C VAL A 153 9.45 -15.00 15.70
N ILE A 154 10.78 -14.99 15.81
CA ILE A 154 11.55 -13.77 16.14
C ILE A 154 12.16 -13.10 14.91
N LEU A 155 12.50 -13.89 13.88
CA LEU A 155 13.13 -13.47 12.63
C LEU A 155 12.56 -14.31 11.47
N PRO A 156 11.23 -14.28 11.26
CA PRO A 156 10.56 -15.21 10.38
C PRO A 156 11.16 -15.17 8.98
N GLU A 157 11.41 -16.35 8.44
CA GLU A 157 11.94 -16.47 7.10
C GLU A 157 10.94 -15.98 6.05
N LYS A 158 11.48 -15.61 4.89
CA LYS A 158 10.70 -15.21 3.72
C LYS A 158 9.90 -16.42 3.25
N LYS A 159 8.57 -16.35 3.34
CA LYS A 159 7.72 -17.29 2.61
C LYS A 159 7.73 -16.87 1.14
N ASN A 160 8.30 -17.69 0.27
CA ASN A 160 8.09 -17.54 -1.18
C ASN A 160 6.64 -17.89 -1.45
N LEU A 161 5.81 -16.89 -1.77
CA LEU A 161 4.42 -17.15 -2.10
C LEU A 161 4.34 -17.82 -3.46
N ASN A 162 3.52 -18.88 -3.54
CA ASN A 162 3.19 -19.54 -4.82
C ASN A 162 2.00 -18.83 -5.48
N SER A 163 1.82 -19.02 -6.79
CA SER A 163 0.73 -18.35 -7.54
C SER A 163 -0.67 -18.50 -6.92
N LYS A 164 -0.99 -19.63 -6.27
CA LYS A 164 -2.31 -19.83 -5.63
C LYS A 164 -2.51 -18.91 -4.42
N GLU A 165 -1.48 -18.77 -3.60
CA GLU A 165 -1.50 -17.84 -2.47
C GLU A 165 -1.66 -16.40 -2.97
N ILE A 166 -1.00 -16.04 -4.09
CA ILE A 166 -1.16 -14.72 -4.73
C ILE A 166 -2.60 -14.45 -5.09
N PHE A 167 -3.23 -15.35 -5.87
CA PHE A 167 -4.61 -15.15 -6.31
C PHE A 167 -5.58 -15.06 -5.13
N SER A 168 -5.31 -15.78 -4.04
CA SER A 168 -6.12 -15.68 -2.81
C SER A 168 -5.98 -14.32 -2.12
N GLU A 169 -4.81 -13.69 -2.20
CA GLU A 169 -4.55 -12.36 -1.62
C GLU A 169 -4.98 -11.19 -2.50
N ILE A 170 -5.08 -11.36 -3.82
CA ILE A 170 -5.48 -10.29 -4.76
C ILE A 170 -6.75 -9.60 -4.31
N LYS A 171 -7.77 -10.34 -3.87
CA LYS A 171 -9.04 -9.76 -3.41
C LYS A 171 -8.81 -8.81 -2.22
N ARG A 172 -8.02 -9.25 -1.24
CA ARG A 172 -7.72 -8.48 -0.02
C ARG A 172 -6.95 -7.20 -0.36
N LEU A 173 -5.88 -7.32 -1.15
CA LEU A 173 -5.03 -6.20 -1.57
C LEU A 173 -5.81 -5.20 -2.43
N SER A 174 -6.63 -5.69 -3.35
CA SER A 174 -7.47 -4.85 -4.18
C SER A 174 -8.50 -4.08 -3.35
N LEU A 175 -9.13 -4.73 -2.37
CA LEU A 175 -10.06 -4.05 -1.48
C LEU A 175 -9.35 -3.04 -0.56
N LEU A 176 -8.16 -3.37 -0.07
CA LEU A 176 -7.31 -2.46 0.70
C LEU A 176 -6.96 -1.18 -0.08
N GLY A 177 -6.77 -1.28 -1.40
CA GLY A 177 -6.53 -0.12 -2.26
C GLY A 177 -7.80 0.61 -2.70
N LEU A 178 -8.92 -0.11 -2.90
CA LEU A 178 -10.20 0.49 -3.28
C LEU A 178 -10.76 1.44 -2.21
N ILE A 179 -10.64 1.06 -0.94
CA ILE A 179 -11.18 1.83 0.19
C ILE A 179 -10.61 3.26 0.26
N PRO A 180 -9.28 3.49 0.27
CA PRO A 180 -8.75 4.85 0.25
C PRO A 180 -9.07 5.61 -1.03
N VAL A 181 -9.11 4.94 -2.19
CA VAL A 181 -9.52 5.59 -3.45
C VAL A 181 -10.94 6.12 -3.37
N THR A 182 -11.88 5.29 -2.91
CA THR A 182 -13.28 5.69 -2.72
C THR A 182 -13.43 6.78 -1.66
N GLY A 183 -12.70 6.68 -0.54
CA GLY A 183 -12.64 7.71 0.50
C GLY A 183 -12.12 9.05 -0.01
N GLY A 184 -11.11 9.04 -0.87
CA GLY A 184 -10.58 10.23 -1.53
C GLY A 184 -11.59 10.86 -2.48
N VAL A 185 -12.22 10.07 -3.36
CA VAL A 185 -13.28 10.56 -4.29
C VAL A 185 -14.45 11.16 -3.51
N ALA A 186 -14.96 10.46 -2.50
CA ALA A 186 -16.08 10.93 -1.68
C ALA A 186 -15.72 12.22 -0.94
N GLY A 187 -14.54 12.28 -0.32
CA GLY A 187 -14.04 13.50 0.32
C GLY A 187 -13.87 14.66 -0.65
N GLY A 188 -13.41 14.40 -1.87
CA GLY A 188 -13.30 15.40 -2.92
C GLY A 188 -14.65 15.98 -3.35
N ILE A 189 -15.67 15.14 -3.44
CA ILE A 189 -17.05 15.59 -3.76
C ILE A 189 -17.60 16.43 -2.60
N VAL A 190 -17.39 16.01 -1.36
CA VAL A 190 -17.80 16.79 -0.17
C VAL A 190 -17.05 18.12 -0.10
N ALA A 191 -15.74 18.11 -0.37
CA ALA A 191 -14.91 19.30 -0.41
C ALA A 191 -15.41 20.34 -1.43
N ASP A 192 -15.77 19.90 -2.64
CA ASP A 192 -16.37 20.77 -3.66
C ASP A 192 -17.68 21.39 -3.16
N ARG A 193 -18.55 20.62 -2.51
CA ARG A 193 -19.83 21.12 -1.98
C ARG A 193 -19.65 22.11 -0.84
N VAL A 194 -18.66 21.89 0.03
CA VAL A 194 -18.42 22.73 1.20
C VAL A 194 -17.74 24.04 0.78
N VAL A 195 -16.77 23.98 -0.12
CA VAL A 195 -15.89 25.11 -0.46
C VAL A 195 -16.39 25.90 -1.68
N ASN A 196 -17.02 25.25 -2.66
CA ASN A 196 -17.46 25.88 -3.92
C ASN A 196 -18.99 26.00 -4.00
N ARG A 197 -19.62 26.53 -2.94
CA ARG A 197 -21.09 26.61 -2.80
C ARG A 197 -21.81 27.37 -3.91
N GLY A 198 -21.12 28.27 -4.62
CA GLY A 198 -21.66 29.09 -5.70
C GLY A 198 -21.43 28.57 -7.14
N GLU A 199 -20.79 27.41 -7.33
CA GLU A 199 -20.55 26.88 -8.68
C GLU A 199 -21.82 26.39 -9.38
N SER A 200 -21.84 26.50 -10.72
CA SER A 200 -22.93 25.97 -11.53
C SER A 200 -23.05 24.45 -11.41
N ALA A 201 -24.26 23.92 -11.66
CA ALA A 201 -24.50 22.48 -11.66
C ALA A 201 -23.58 21.72 -12.64
N ASP A 202 -23.32 22.30 -13.80
CA ASP A 202 -22.46 21.71 -14.83
C ASP A 202 -20.99 21.62 -14.39
N LEU A 203 -20.45 22.66 -13.74
CA LEU A 203 -19.09 22.65 -13.20
C LEU A 203 -18.93 21.59 -12.11
N ARG A 204 -19.90 21.48 -11.21
CA ARG A 204 -19.90 20.43 -10.17
C ARG A 204 -19.97 19.03 -10.76
N LYS A 205 -20.77 18.85 -11.81
CA LYS A 205 -20.89 17.58 -12.54
C LYS A 205 -19.56 17.20 -13.18
N LYS A 206 -18.88 18.14 -13.86
CA LYS A 206 -17.56 17.94 -14.45
C LYS A 206 -16.49 17.61 -13.40
N ARG A 207 -16.43 18.33 -12.29
CA ARG A 207 -15.49 18.03 -11.19
C ARG A 207 -15.70 16.64 -10.61
N THR A 208 -16.96 16.25 -10.38
CA THR A 208 -17.33 14.92 -9.91
C THR A 208 -16.89 13.85 -10.91
N ALA A 209 -17.18 14.04 -12.20
CA ALA A 209 -16.78 13.11 -13.25
C ALA A 209 -15.25 12.90 -13.27
N ASN A 210 -14.45 13.96 -13.11
CA ASN A 210 -12.98 13.82 -13.10
C ASN A 210 -12.47 13.05 -11.88
N LYS A 211 -13.04 13.29 -10.69
CA LYS A 211 -12.70 12.53 -9.49
C LYS A 211 -13.02 11.05 -9.66
N VAL A 212 -14.18 10.72 -10.23
CA VAL A 212 -14.57 9.33 -10.51
C VAL A 212 -13.66 8.69 -11.56
N LYS A 213 -13.36 9.40 -12.67
CA LYS A 213 -12.46 8.88 -13.71
C LYS A 213 -11.04 8.69 -13.20
N GLU A 214 -10.53 9.61 -12.39
CA GLU A 214 -9.20 9.47 -11.77
C GLU A 214 -9.20 8.37 -10.72
N GLY A 215 -10.23 8.25 -9.89
CA GLY A 215 -10.37 7.14 -8.95
C GLY A 215 -10.41 5.79 -9.66
N LEU A 216 -11.14 5.69 -10.77
CA LEU A 216 -11.16 4.48 -11.60
C LEU A 216 -9.78 4.17 -12.18
N TYR A 217 -9.07 5.20 -12.68
CA TYR A 217 -7.73 5.02 -13.21
C TYR A 217 -6.74 4.57 -12.12
N GLN A 218 -6.71 5.26 -10.98
CA GLN A 218 -5.87 4.90 -9.84
C GLN A 218 -6.17 3.47 -9.35
N TYR A 219 -7.44 3.09 -9.23
CA TYR A 219 -7.80 1.74 -8.81
C TYR A 219 -7.44 0.67 -9.85
N LEU A 220 -7.75 0.87 -11.12
CA LEU A 220 -7.49 -0.14 -12.14
C LEU A 220 -6.02 -0.22 -12.52
N ALA A 221 -5.40 0.92 -12.86
CA ALA A 221 -4.06 0.98 -13.42
C ALA A 221 -2.95 0.90 -12.38
N ASN A 222 -3.19 1.32 -11.13
CA ASN A 222 -2.14 1.38 -10.10
C ASN A 222 -2.35 0.38 -8.94
N ILE A 223 -3.47 -0.36 -8.91
CA ILE A 223 -3.78 -1.28 -7.80
C ILE A 223 -4.27 -2.64 -8.34
N PHE A 224 -5.47 -2.68 -8.91
CA PHE A 224 -6.15 -3.94 -9.24
C PHE A 224 -5.44 -4.74 -10.34
N LEU A 225 -5.20 -4.14 -11.50
CA LEU A 225 -4.62 -4.86 -12.64
C LEU A 225 -3.13 -5.12 -12.47
N CYS A 226 -2.46 -4.37 -11.61
CA CYS A 226 -1.10 -4.67 -11.21
C CYS A 226 -1.03 -5.94 -10.35
N ASN A 227 -1.93 -6.07 -9.36
CA ASN A 227 -2.05 -7.29 -8.55
C ASN A 227 -2.39 -8.52 -9.43
N VAL A 228 -3.31 -8.34 -10.39
CA VAL A 228 -3.65 -9.40 -11.36
C VAL A 228 -2.48 -9.73 -12.28
N GLY A 229 -1.75 -8.72 -12.76
CA GLY A 229 -0.56 -8.89 -13.60
C GLY A 229 0.55 -9.66 -12.89
N ALA A 230 0.85 -9.28 -11.64
CA ALA A 230 1.81 -9.97 -10.78
C ALA A 230 1.47 -11.45 -10.62
N GLY A 231 0.22 -11.77 -10.23
CA GLY A 231 -0.21 -13.15 -10.03
C GLY A 231 -0.25 -13.97 -11.32
N SER A 232 -0.73 -13.39 -12.42
CA SER A 232 -0.79 -14.06 -13.72
C SER A 232 0.59 -14.37 -14.27
N ALA A 233 1.53 -13.43 -14.20
CA ALA A 233 2.89 -13.64 -14.66
C ALA A 233 3.61 -14.74 -13.86
N LEU A 234 3.44 -14.75 -12.53
CA LEU A 234 4.03 -15.82 -11.71
C LEU A 234 3.36 -17.17 -12.00
N PHE A 235 2.04 -17.22 -12.16
CA PHE A 235 1.32 -18.45 -12.50
C PHE A 235 1.79 -19.05 -13.85
N ILE A 236 1.93 -18.21 -14.87
CA ILE A 236 2.45 -18.64 -16.17
C ILE A 236 3.87 -19.18 -16.02
N SER A 237 4.73 -18.47 -15.28
CA SER A 237 6.10 -18.93 -15.02
C SER A 237 6.14 -20.27 -14.30
N GLU A 238 5.35 -20.46 -13.23
CA GLU A 238 5.28 -21.72 -12.49
C GLU A 238 4.75 -22.87 -13.37
N ARG A 239 3.80 -22.61 -14.26
CA ARG A 239 3.31 -23.60 -15.24
C ARG A 239 4.40 -24.00 -16.23
N LEU A 240 5.19 -23.04 -16.72
CA LEU A 240 6.30 -23.30 -17.62
C LEU A 240 7.45 -24.05 -16.93
N GLU A 241 7.73 -23.74 -15.65
CA GLU A 241 8.69 -24.48 -14.82
C GLU A 241 8.23 -25.94 -14.65
N LYS A 242 6.97 -26.16 -14.28
CA LYS A 242 6.40 -27.51 -14.11
C LYS A 242 6.38 -28.30 -15.41
N ALA A 243 6.14 -27.64 -16.54
CA ALA A 243 6.21 -28.24 -17.88
C ALA A 243 7.66 -28.47 -18.37
N LYS A 244 8.68 -28.21 -17.54
CA LYS A 244 10.11 -28.30 -17.86
C LYS A 244 10.53 -27.45 -19.08
N LYS A 245 9.73 -26.44 -19.45
CA LYS A 245 10.04 -25.51 -20.55
C LYS A 245 11.03 -24.42 -20.14
N ILE A 246 11.07 -24.10 -18.85
CA ILE A 246 12.05 -23.17 -18.27
C ILE A 246 12.67 -23.77 -17.01
N LYS A 247 13.89 -23.32 -16.67
CA LYS A 247 14.55 -23.69 -15.42
C LYS A 247 13.85 -23.03 -14.22
N PRO A 248 13.88 -23.66 -13.02
CA PRO A 248 13.37 -23.05 -11.80
C PRO A 248 13.93 -21.64 -11.61
N LEU A 249 13.04 -20.67 -11.41
CA LEU A 249 13.45 -19.29 -11.28
C LEU A 249 14.03 -19.00 -9.89
N THR A 250 15.15 -18.29 -9.88
CA THR A 250 15.69 -17.71 -8.65
C THR A 250 14.77 -16.60 -8.14
N PRO A 251 14.85 -16.21 -6.85
CA PRO A 251 14.03 -15.12 -6.31
C PRO A 251 14.11 -13.81 -7.13
N MET A 252 15.31 -13.47 -7.63
CA MET A 252 15.50 -12.30 -8.48
C MET A 252 14.78 -12.42 -9.83
N LYS A 253 14.79 -13.60 -10.45
CA LYS A 253 14.06 -13.81 -11.72
C LYS A 253 12.55 -13.81 -11.49
N LYS A 254 12.06 -14.35 -10.37
CA LYS A 254 10.65 -14.26 -9.99
C LYS A 254 10.20 -12.81 -9.81
N LEU A 255 11.03 -11.97 -9.17
CA LEU A 255 10.76 -10.54 -9.04
C LEU A 255 10.66 -9.86 -10.42
N VAL A 256 11.58 -10.14 -11.34
CA VAL A 256 11.53 -9.60 -12.71
C VAL A 256 10.25 -10.01 -13.44
N VAL A 257 9.83 -11.27 -13.32
CA VAL A 257 8.59 -11.77 -13.92
C VAL A 257 7.35 -11.08 -13.31
N ILE A 258 7.34 -10.87 -12.00
CA ILE A 258 6.24 -10.16 -11.33
C ILE A 258 6.18 -8.71 -11.83
N LEU A 259 7.32 -8.01 -11.86
CA LEU A 259 7.40 -6.63 -12.33
C LEU A 259 7.02 -6.46 -13.80
N SER A 260 7.37 -7.43 -14.65
CA SER A 260 6.96 -7.40 -16.06
C SER A 260 5.45 -7.61 -16.22
N GLY A 261 4.85 -8.51 -15.42
CA GLY A 261 3.40 -8.70 -15.34
C GLY A 261 2.66 -7.43 -14.89
N ILE A 262 3.13 -6.79 -13.82
CA ILE A 262 2.62 -5.50 -13.35
C ILE A 262 2.69 -4.45 -14.45
N THR A 263 3.84 -4.34 -15.11
CA THR A 263 4.07 -3.33 -16.15
C THR A 263 3.09 -3.51 -17.32
N ALA A 264 2.96 -4.74 -17.82
CA ALA A 264 2.13 -5.06 -18.96
C ALA A 264 0.63 -4.95 -18.63
N THR A 265 0.17 -5.57 -17.55
CA THR A 265 -1.26 -5.64 -17.22
C THR A 265 -1.75 -4.41 -16.46
N GLY A 266 -0.97 -3.92 -15.50
CA GLY A 266 -1.30 -2.76 -14.69
C GLY A 266 -1.19 -1.46 -15.48
N ILE A 267 0.02 -1.10 -15.87
CA ILE A 267 0.28 0.20 -16.51
C ILE A 267 -0.37 0.26 -17.88
N VAL A 268 -0.01 -0.65 -18.78
CA VAL A 268 -0.49 -0.58 -20.17
C VAL A 268 -1.95 -1.02 -20.25
N GLY A 269 -2.26 -2.22 -19.76
CA GLY A 269 -3.61 -2.78 -19.78
C GLY A 269 -4.60 -1.97 -18.94
N GLY A 270 -4.23 -1.61 -17.72
CA GLY A 270 -5.11 -0.86 -16.82
C GLY A 270 -5.35 0.57 -17.24
N SER A 271 -4.34 1.26 -17.79
CA SER A 271 -4.57 2.57 -18.41
C SER A 271 -5.55 2.48 -19.58
N TYR A 272 -5.41 1.45 -20.42
CA TYR A 272 -6.32 1.23 -21.55
C TYR A 272 -7.76 0.97 -21.07
N ILE A 273 -7.95 0.04 -20.13
CA ILE A 273 -9.28 -0.31 -19.60
C ILE A 273 -9.90 0.88 -18.86
N ALA A 274 -9.13 1.60 -18.03
CA ALA A 274 -9.63 2.75 -17.31
C ALA A 274 -10.08 3.87 -18.25
N ASN A 275 -9.31 4.14 -19.31
CA ASN A 275 -9.70 5.11 -20.35
C ASN A 275 -10.91 4.62 -21.15
N TYR A 276 -11.00 3.32 -21.49
CA TYR A 276 -12.15 2.73 -22.17
C TYR A 276 -13.44 2.88 -21.36
N VAL A 277 -13.43 2.44 -20.10
CA VAL A 277 -14.58 2.52 -19.19
C VAL A 277 -14.94 3.99 -18.92
N SER A 278 -13.95 4.88 -18.79
CA SER A 278 -14.20 6.31 -18.68
C SER A 278 -14.97 6.85 -19.88
N LYS A 279 -14.58 6.44 -21.09
CA LYS A 279 -15.19 6.92 -22.34
C LYS A 279 -16.57 6.32 -22.60
N LYS A 280 -16.76 5.04 -22.29
CA LYS A 280 -17.98 4.29 -22.62
C LYS A 280 -19.03 4.27 -21.52
N CYS A 281 -18.63 4.42 -20.25
CA CYS A 281 -19.55 4.34 -19.12
C CYS A 281 -19.63 5.68 -18.38
N ILE A 282 -18.49 6.25 -17.98
CA ILE A 282 -18.50 7.46 -17.14
C ILE A 282 -18.95 8.69 -17.93
N ASN A 283 -18.41 8.93 -19.13
CA ASN A 283 -18.81 10.10 -19.94
C ASN A 283 -20.33 10.14 -20.19
N PRO A 284 -20.99 9.04 -20.64
CA PRO A 284 -22.44 9.04 -20.82
C PRO A 284 -23.24 9.27 -19.53
N LEU A 285 -22.82 8.68 -18.40
CA LEU A 285 -23.47 8.88 -17.09
C LEU A 285 -23.47 10.35 -16.67
N PHE A 286 -22.45 11.11 -17.05
CA PHE A 286 -22.37 12.54 -16.79
C PHE A 286 -22.87 13.42 -17.96
N GLY A 287 -23.61 12.84 -18.92
CA GLY A 287 -24.27 13.57 -20.01
C GLY A 287 -23.32 14.06 -21.12
N GLU A 288 -22.11 13.50 -21.20
CA GLU A 288 -21.11 13.90 -22.19
C GLU A 288 -21.11 12.90 -23.37
N LYS A 289 -21.74 13.26 -24.49
CA LYS A 289 -21.74 12.44 -25.73
C LYS A 289 -20.41 12.61 -26.48
N ASN A 290 -19.61 11.54 -26.55
CA ASN A 290 -18.54 11.29 -27.55
C ASN A 290 -17.64 12.47 -27.99
N GLN A 291 -17.23 13.38 -27.10
CA GLN A 291 -16.24 14.40 -27.48
C GLN A 291 -14.80 13.89 -27.31
N LYS A 292 -14.01 14.01 -28.38
CA LYS A 292 -12.54 13.73 -28.42
C LYS A 292 -11.69 14.74 -27.63
N LYS A 293 -12.25 15.86 -27.12
CA LYS A 293 -11.42 17.03 -26.75
C LYS A 293 -11.64 17.69 -25.38
N LEU A 294 -12.55 17.24 -24.51
CA LEU A 294 -12.65 17.86 -23.16
C LEU A 294 -11.89 17.11 -22.06
N TYR A 295 -11.52 15.84 -22.28
CA TYR A 295 -10.72 15.03 -21.35
C TYR A 295 -9.74 14.19 -22.15
N GLY A 296 -8.45 14.51 -22.06
CA GLY A 296 -7.42 13.65 -22.61
C GLY A 296 -7.49 12.26 -21.97
N GLU A 297 -7.18 11.24 -22.76
CA GLU A 297 -6.80 9.93 -22.21
C GLU A 297 -5.75 10.17 -21.13
N ARG A 298 -5.98 9.56 -19.97
CA ARG A 298 -5.02 9.62 -18.88
C ARG A 298 -3.80 8.81 -19.33
N LYS A 299 -2.65 9.48 -19.41
CA LYS A 299 -1.38 8.83 -19.73
C LYS A 299 -0.68 8.39 -18.45
N PRO A 300 0.07 7.29 -18.47
CA PRO A 300 0.97 6.96 -17.37
C PRO A 300 1.98 8.10 -17.15
N GLU A 301 2.15 8.53 -15.91
CA GLU A 301 3.19 9.50 -15.53
C GLU A 301 4.28 8.84 -14.69
N ALA A 302 5.44 9.50 -14.60
CA ALA A 302 6.54 9.02 -13.75
C ALA A 302 6.11 8.78 -12.29
N LEU A 303 5.15 9.57 -11.78
CA LEU A 303 4.58 9.35 -10.45
C LEU A 303 3.69 8.11 -10.40
N ASP A 304 2.93 7.79 -11.47
CA ASP A 304 2.20 6.51 -11.53
C ASP A 304 3.20 5.35 -11.58
N ILE A 305 4.28 5.51 -12.35
CA ILE A 305 5.36 4.54 -12.43
C ILE A 305 6.04 4.33 -11.07
N ALA A 306 6.26 5.43 -10.33
CA ALA A 306 6.78 5.39 -8.97
C ALA A 306 5.75 4.89 -7.94
N LEU A 307 4.46 5.11 -8.17
CA LEU A 307 3.34 4.59 -7.36
C LEU A 307 3.07 3.10 -7.63
N HIS A 308 3.60 2.52 -8.70
CA HIS A 308 3.81 1.07 -8.77
C HIS A 308 4.81 0.57 -7.73
N ALA A 309 5.38 1.44 -6.87
CA ALA A 309 5.89 1.02 -5.58
C ALA A 309 4.84 0.25 -4.76
N ASP A 310 3.55 0.52 -4.93
CA ASP A 310 2.43 -0.25 -4.36
C ASP A 310 2.40 -1.68 -4.92
N ASP A 311 2.91 -1.88 -6.14
CA ASP A 311 3.03 -3.16 -6.80
C ASP A 311 4.39 -3.82 -6.58
N ILE A 312 5.45 -3.04 -6.33
CA ILE A 312 6.69 -3.50 -5.68
C ILE A 312 6.34 -3.97 -4.27
N ALA A 313 5.34 -3.35 -3.64
CA ALA A 313 4.81 -3.77 -2.38
C ALA A 313 4.04 -5.10 -2.52
N THR A 314 3.16 -5.23 -3.50
CA THR A 314 2.58 -6.54 -3.83
C THR A 314 3.71 -7.55 -4.14
N ALA A 315 4.64 -7.25 -5.05
CA ALA A 315 5.80 -8.08 -5.36
C ALA A 315 6.68 -8.39 -4.15
N GLY A 316 6.69 -7.50 -3.16
CA GLY A 316 7.38 -7.59 -1.91
C GLY A 316 6.71 -8.55 -0.93
N ILE A 317 5.38 -8.46 -0.80
CA ILE A 317 4.55 -9.49 -0.15
C ILE A 317 4.81 -10.84 -0.82
N LEU A 318 4.83 -10.86 -2.16
CA LEU A 318 5.09 -12.04 -2.99
C LEU A 318 6.52 -12.57 -2.88
N SER A 319 7.50 -11.71 -2.59
CA SER A 319 8.91 -12.07 -2.34
C SER A 319 9.22 -12.24 -0.86
N GLY A 320 8.20 -12.20 0.01
CA GLY A 320 8.28 -12.51 1.43
C GLY A 320 8.80 -11.38 2.33
N PHE A 321 8.83 -10.14 1.86
CA PHE A 321 9.11 -8.95 2.69
C PHE A 321 7.86 -8.53 3.46
N LYS A 322 7.93 -8.59 4.78
CA LYS A 322 6.78 -8.40 5.68
C LYS A 322 6.53 -6.94 6.04
N TRP A 323 7.53 -6.08 5.95
CA TRP A 323 7.41 -4.63 6.25
C TRP A 323 6.45 -3.87 5.34
N ILE A 324 6.14 -4.46 4.21
CA ILE A 324 5.34 -3.82 3.18
C ILE A 324 3.87 -3.81 3.54
N GLU A 325 3.34 -4.91 4.08
CA GLU A 325 1.93 -5.00 4.46
C GLU A 325 1.52 -3.84 5.40
N PRO A 326 2.22 -3.55 6.52
CA PRO A 326 1.92 -2.40 7.36
C PRO A 326 2.16 -1.05 6.68
N ALA A 327 2.89 -0.98 5.57
CA ALA A 327 3.14 0.22 4.77
C ALA A 327 2.09 0.49 3.66
N LEU A 328 1.33 -0.53 3.24
CA LEU A 328 0.26 -0.41 2.23
C LEU A 328 -0.72 0.76 2.44
N PRO A 329 -1.16 1.08 3.68
CA PRO A 329 -2.12 2.18 3.88
C PRO A 329 -1.56 3.54 3.46
N PHE A 330 -0.25 3.72 3.62
CA PHE A 330 0.49 4.92 3.23
C PHE A 330 0.69 4.98 1.71
N MET A 331 1.00 3.84 1.10
CA MET A 331 1.13 3.66 -0.33
C MET A 331 -0.17 4.02 -1.08
N TYR A 332 -1.28 3.38 -0.71
CA TYR A 332 -2.59 3.66 -1.32
C TYR A 332 -3.20 5.03 -0.97
N PHE A 333 -2.70 5.70 0.07
CA PHE A 333 -3.15 7.07 0.42
C PHE A 333 -2.89 8.06 -0.73
N ILE A 334 -1.77 7.94 -1.44
CA ILE A 334 -1.44 8.86 -2.54
C ILE A 334 -2.45 8.71 -3.68
N SER A 335 -2.78 7.47 -4.03
CA SER A 335 -3.81 7.13 -5.03
C SER A 335 -5.17 7.70 -4.65
N GLY A 336 -5.56 7.59 -3.37
CA GLY A 336 -6.80 8.19 -2.87
C GLY A 336 -6.80 9.71 -2.90
N TYR A 337 -5.72 10.35 -2.49
CA TYR A 337 -5.61 11.81 -2.56
C TYR A 337 -5.70 12.33 -4.00
N ARG A 338 -5.01 11.70 -4.96
CA ARG A 338 -5.06 12.07 -6.39
C ARG A 338 -6.46 11.94 -6.98
N ALA A 339 -7.15 10.85 -6.65
CA ALA A 339 -8.55 10.66 -7.00
C ALA A 339 -9.44 11.76 -6.41
N GLY A 340 -9.21 12.12 -5.14
CA GLY A 340 -9.96 13.15 -4.44
C GLY A 340 -9.77 14.56 -4.99
N ILE A 341 -8.59 14.93 -5.48
CA ILE A 341 -8.38 16.22 -6.18
C ILE A 341 -8.84 16.18 -7.65
N GLY A 342 -9.13 14.99 -8.20
CA GLY A 342 -9.51 14.81 -9.60
C GLY A 342 -8.38 15.11 -10.58
N TYR A 343 -7.15 14.76 -10.20
CA TYR A 343 -5.93 15.00 -10.99
C TYR A 343 -6.02 14.37 -12.38
N ARG A 344 -5.66 15.09 -13.46
CA ARG A 344 -5.51 14.48 -14.80
C ARG A 344 -4.44 15.18 -15.64
N ASN A 345 -3.39 14.46 -16.05
CA ASN A 345 -2.37 14.91 -17.03
C ASN A 345 -1.77 16.29 -16.69
N GLY A 346 -1.33 16.49 -15.45
CA GLY A 346 -0.80 17.77 -14.97
C GLY A 346 -1.83 18.88 -14.73
N ASN A 347 -3.10 18.69 -15.13
CA ASN A 347 -4.18 19.63 -14.87
C ASN A 347 -4.95 19.27 -13.61
N ASN A 348 -5.01 20.23 -12.69
CA ASN A 348 -5.99 20.25 -11.60
C ASN A 348 -7.06 21.25 -12.01
N LEU A 349 -8.31 20.84 -12.22
CA LEU A 349 -9.43 21.75 -12.56
C LEU A 349 -9.66 22.90 -11.56
N ASN A 350 -8.99 22.87 -10.41
CA ASN A 350 -8.87 24.01 -9.51
C ASN A 350 -7.98 25.15 -10.05
N SER A 351 -7.49 25.07 -11.29
CA SER A 351 -6.80 26.15 -12.00
C SER A 351 -7.58 26.71 -13.19
N THR A 352 -8.77 26.20 -13.50
CA THR A 352 -9.62 26.72 -14.58
C THR A 352 -10.66 27.68 -14.00
N ASN A 353 -10.18 28.83 -13.53
CA ASN A 353 -10.88 30.10 -13.77
C ASN A 353 -10.03 30.83 -14.81
N LYS A 354 -10.25 30.51 -16.08
CA LYS A 354 -9.94 31.39 -17.21
C LYS A 354 -11.17 31.41 -18.08
#